data_AF-A0A522X4X6-F1
#
_entry.id   AF-A0A522X4X6-F1
#
_cell.length_a   1.000
_cell.length_b   1.000
_cell.length_c   1.000
_cell.angle_alpha   90.00
_cell.angle_beta   90.00
_cell.angle_gamma   90.00
#
_symmetry.space_group_name_H-M   'P 1'
#
loop_
_entity.id
_entity.type
_entity.pdbx_description
1 polymer ?
#
loop_
_entity_poly.entity_id
_entity_poly.type
_entity_poly.pdbx_seq_one_letter_code
_entity_poly.pdbx_strand_id
1 'polypeptide(L)'
;MSDGKKFRLVTRSDFDGLVCAVLLKQLDLIDDIKFVHPKDMQDGVIEIGPGDITTNLPYVDGVHIAFDHHLSETIRVGKKDNHIIEAEAPSAARVVYHYYGGAAKFPAAWDKMMAAVDQGDSAQYSLEEILNPDGWTL
;
A
#
# COMPACT_ATOMS: atom_id res chain seq x y z
N MET A 1 -20.94 9.08 5.19
CA MET A 1 -20.31 10.02 4.25
C MET A 1 -19.03 10.47 4.93
N SER A 2 -17.86 10.28 4.33
CA SER A 2 -16.65 10.94 4.83
C SER A 2 -16.85 12.45 4.64
N ASP A 3 -16.54 13.26 5.65
CA ASP A 3 -16.74 14.72 5.69
C ASP A 3 -15.85 15.50 4.69
N GLY A 4 -15.56 14.95 3.51
CA GLY A 4 -14.67 15.56 2.51
C GLY A 4 -13.20 15.64 2.96
N LYS A 5 -12.85 15.12 4.14
CA LYS A 5 -11.49 15.12 4.66
C LYS A 5 -10.59 14.25 3.76
N LYS A 6 -9.52 14.86 3.26
CA LYS A 6 -8.44 14.21 2.52
C LYS A 6 -7.26 13.92 3.43
N PHE A 7 -6.44 12.98 3.01
CA PHE A 7 -5.24 12.54 3.72
C PHE A 7 -4.01 12.64 2.82
N ARG A 8 -2.84 12.74 3.45
CA ARG A 8 -1.56 12.53 2.78
C ARG A 8 -1.25 11.04 2.77
N LEU A 9 -0.92 10.48 1.60
CA LEU A 9 -0.34 9.14 1.50
C LEU A 9 1.16 9.21 1.78
N VAL A 10 1.64 8.40 2.72
CA VAL A 10 3.07 8.17 2.92
C VAL A 10 3.38 6.72 2.54
N THR A 11 4.25 6.51 1.57
CA THR A 11 4.50 5.17 1.00
C THR A 11 5.93 5.05 0.45
N ARG A 12 6.29 3.87 -0.03
CA ARG A 12 7.58 3.62 -0.72
C ARG A 12 7.51 4.09 -2.18
N SER A 13 8.66 4.48 -2.73
CA SER A 13 8.78 4.86 -4.15
C SER A 13 8.96 3.63 -5.05
N ASP A 14 8.05 2.67 -4.97
CA ASP A 14 8.02 1.46 -5.78
C ASP A 14 6.64 1.24 -6.41
N PHE A 15 6.50 0.14 -7.16
CA PHE A 15 5.26 -0.15 -7.88
C PHE A 15 4.07 -0.36 -6.92
N ASP A 16 4.30 -0.99 -5.77
CA ASP A 16 3.26 -1.19 -4.76
C ASP A 16 2.77 0.13 -4.17
N GLY A 17 3.69 1.03 -3.80
CA GLY A 17 3.34 2.38 -3.34
C GLY A 17 2.60 3.20 -4.41
N LEU A 18 2.97 3.06 -5.68
CA LEU A 18 2.27 3.71 -6.79
C LEU A 18 0.83 3.20 -6.94
N VAL A 19 0.61 1.89 -6.91
CA VAL A 19 -0.74 1.33 -7.04
C VAL A 19 -1.59 1.67 -5.81
N CYS A 20 -1.02 1.68 -4.61
CA CYS A 20 -1.69 2.20 -3.41
C CYS A 20 -2.21 3.63 -3.64
N ALA A 21 -1.39 4.51 -4.23
CA ALA A 21 -1.80 5.87 -4.56
C ALA A 21 -2.96 5.92 -5.56
N VAL A 22 -2.92 5.09 -6.62
CA VAL A 22 -3.99 5.00 -7.62
C VAL A 22 -5.31 4.59 -6.97
N LEU A 23 -5.31 3.55 -6.13
CA LEU A 23 -6.50 3.04 -5.44
C LEU A 23 -7.09 4.09 -4.50
N LEU A 24 -6.26 4.71 -3.66
CA LEU A 24 -6.71 5.72 -2.70
C LEU A 24 -7.18 7.01 -3.38
N LYS A 25 -6.56 7.38 -4.51
CA LYS A 25 -7.00 8.53 -5.31
C LYS A 25 -8.35 8.28 -5.98
N GLN A 26 -8.60 7.06 -6.47
CA GLN A 26 -9.88 6.66 -7.06
C GLN A 26 -11.05 6.73 -6.07
N LEU A 27 -10.77 6.42 -4.80
CA LEU A 27 -11.73 6.55 -3.71
C LEU A 27 -11.88 7.99 -3.22
N ASP A 28 -11.13 8.93 -3.82
CA ASP A 28 -11.11 10.33 -3.45
C ASP A 28 -10.73 10.52 -1.97
N LEU A 29 -9.73 9.77 -1.49
CA LEU A 29 -9.26 9.81 -0.10
C LEU A 29 -7.99 10.66 0.10
N ILE A 30 -7.16 10.80 -0.94
CA ILE A 30 -5.86 11.46 -0.83
C ILE A 30 -5.72 12.68 -1.76
N ASP A 31 -5.03 13.70 -1.28
CA ASP A 31 -4.69 14.92 -2.02
C ASP A 31 -3.18 15.20 -2.08
N ASP A 32 -2.39 14.59 -1.22
CA ASP A 32 -0.92 14.66 -1.18
C ASP A 32 -0.28 13.26 -1.13
N ILE A 33 0.97 13.15 -1.62
CA ILE A 33 1.78 11.93 -1.56
C ILE A 33 3.22 12.26 -1.17
N LYS A 34 3.76 11.49 -0.24
CA LYS A 34 5.16 11.55 0.18
C LYS A 34 5.80 10.17 0.07
N PHE A 35 6.83 10.06 -0.75
CA PHE A 35 7.64 8.86 -0.84
C PHE A 35 8.78 8.89 0.19
N VAL A 36 8.95 7.78 0.92
CA VAL A 36 9.96 7.65 1.98
C VAL A 36 10.59 6.25 1.96
N HIS A 37 11.76 6.12 2.58
CA HIS A 37 12.36 4.81 2.82
C HIS A 37 11.90 4.25 4.18
N PRO A 38 11.69 2.92 4.34
CA PRO A 38 11.28 2.32 5.61
C PRO A 38 12.18 2.67 6.80
N LYS A 39 13.49 2.84 6.54
CA LYS A 39 14.46 3.27 7.55
C LYS A 39 14.14 4.66 8.11
N ASP A 40 13.69 5.61 7.28
CA ASP A 40 13.39 6.97 7.73
C ASP A 40 12.17 6.99 8.67
N MET A 41 11.24 6.05 8.48
CA MET A 41 10.11 5.83 9.39
C MET A 41 10.59 5.27 10.73
N GLN A 42 11.47 4.26 10.71
CA GLN A 42 12.02 3.64 11.91
C GLN A 42 12.88 4.60 12.73
N ASP A 43 13.67 5.44 12.05
CA ASP A 43 14.53 6.45 12.67
C ASP A 43 13.72 7.68 13.15
N GLY A 44 12.41 7.74 12.89
CA GLY A 44 11.53 8.84 13.31
C GLY A 44 11.80 10.17 12.57
N VAL A 45 12.41 10.11 11.39
CA VAL A 45 12.74 11.29 10.57
C VAL A 45 11.49 11.84 9.89
N ILE A 46 10.53 10.96 9.59
CA ILE A 46 9.27 11.33 8.95
C ILE A 46 8.21 11.61 10.01
N GLU A 47 7.71 12.84 10.05
CA GLU A 47 6.56 13.20 10.86
C GLU A 47 5.28 12.55 10.32
N ILE A 48 4.65 11.72 11.15
CA ILE A 48 3.40 11.00 10.88
C ILE A 48 2.35 11.42 11.91
N GLY A 49 1.10 11.61 11.45
CA GLY A 49 -0.01 11.99 12.31
C GLY A 49 -1.39 11.61 11.77
N PRO A 50 -2.47 12.15 12.37
CA PRO A 50 -3.85 11.73 12.09
C PRO A 50 -4.39 12.21 10.73
N GLY A 51 -3.55 12.87 9.93
CA GLY A 51 -3.79 13.24 8.53
C GLY A 51 -3.13 12.28 7.53
N ASP A 52 -2.45 11.23 8.00
CA ASP A 52 -1.63 10.37 7.15
C ASP A 52 -2.21 8.96 7.01
N ILE A 53 -2.24 8.48 5.77
CA ILE A 53 -2.39 7.05 5.44
C ILE A 53 -1.00 6.52 5.11
N THR A 54 -0.57 5.43 5.75
CA THR A 54 0.67 4.74 5.38
C THR A 54 0.39 3.44 4.64
N THR A 55 1.21 3.10 3.65
CA THR A 55 1.15 1.82 2.93
C THR A 55 2.57 1.27 2.77
N ASN A 56 2.76 -0.04 2.95
CA ASN A 56 4.05 -0.73 2.79
C ASN A 56 5.19 -0.05 3.59
N LEU A 57 4.91 0.37 4.82
CA LEU A 57 5.86 1.04 5.69
C LEU A 57 5.65 0.61 7.15
N PRO A 58 6.72 0.59 7.97
CA PRO A 58 6.62 0.27 9.38
C PRO A 58 5.56 1.13 10.07
N TYR A 59 4.73 0.50 10.90
CA TYR A 59 3.69 1.20 11.65
C TYR A 59 4.29 2.25 12.61
N VAL A 60 3.66 3.44 12.65
CA VAL A 60 3.97 4.56 13.54
C VAL A 60 2.69 4.98 14.28
N ASP A 61 2.78 5.14 15.61
CA ASP A 61 1.63 5.58 16.41
C ASP A 61 1.17 6.99 16.01
N GLY A 62 -0.16 7.20 16.00
CA GLY A 62 -0.77 8.47 15.62
C GLY A 62 -1.17 8.58 14.14
N VAL A 63 -0.74 7.64 13.29
CA VAL A 63 -1.21 7.50 11.90
C VAL A 63 -2.74 7.35 11.84
N HIS A 64 -3.38 7.89 10.80
CA HIS A 64 -4.81 7.70 10.61
C HIS A 64 -5.16 6.23 10.41
N ILE A 65 -4.51 5.59 9.43
CA ILE A 65 -4.62 4.17 9.11
C ILE A 65 -3.36 3.71 8.37
N ALA A 66 -2.88 2.52 8.71
CA ALA A 66 -1.71 1.90 8.12
C ALA A 66 -2.09 0.59 7.43
N PHE A 67 -1.65 0.40 6.19
CA PHE A 67 -1.83 -0.83 5.43
C PHE A 67 -0.49 -1.53 5.24
N ASP A 68 -0.44 -2.80 5.63
CA ASP A 68 0.78 -3.60 5.59
C ASP A 68 0.47 -5.08 5.28
N HIS A 69 1.48 -5.82 4.90
CA HIS A 69 1.45 -7.26 4.66
C HIS A 69 2.70 -7.99 5.22
N HIS A 70 3.64 -7.28 5.84
CA HIS A 70 4.83 -7.92 6.40
C HIS A 70 4.51 -8.70 7.67
N LEU A 71 4.69 -10.02 7.65
CA LEU A 71 4.50 -10.88 8.82
C LEU A 71 5.24 -10.37 10.07
N SER A 72 6.44 -9.80 9.91
CA SER A 72 7.23 -9.24 11.02
C SER A 72 6.49 -8.15 11.80
N GLU A 73 5.66 -7.35 11.13
CA GLU A 73 4.93 -6.24 11.73
C GLU A 73 3.74 -6.73 12.58
N THR A 74 3.18 -7.90 12.25
CA THR A 74 2.14 -8.54 13.09
C THR A 74 2.67 -8.85 14.50
N ILE A 75 3.96 -9.19 14.60
CA ILE A 75 4.65 -9.55 15.84
C ILE A 75 5.15 -8.28 16.55
N ARG A 76 5.80 -7.38 15.80
CA ARG A 76 6.43 -6.17 16.36
C ARG A 76 5.38 -5.20 16.95
N VAL A 77 4.28 -4.98 16.23
CA VAL A 77 3.27 -3.97 16.57
C VAL A 77 2.17 -4.56 17.44
N GLY A 78 1.85 -5.84 17.23
CA GLY A 78 0.67 -6.47 17.79
C GLY A 78 -0.63 -5.90 17.18
N LYS A 79 -1.76 -6.10 17.89
CA LYS A 79 -3.08 -5.69 17.41
C LYS A 79 -3.32 -4.19 17.64
N LYS A 80 -3.63 -3.46 16.57
CA LYS A 80 -4.10 -2.07 16.58
C LYS A 80 -5.27 -1.95 15.60
N ASP A 81 -6.31 -1.18 15.96
CA ASP A 81 -7.53 -1.09 15.15
C ASP A 81 -7.32 -0.37 13.81
N ASN A 82 -6.34 0.54 13.75
CA ASN A 82 -5.95 1.30 12.57
C ASN A 82 -4.75 0.69 11.82
N HIS A 83 -4.31 -0.52 12.20
CA HIS A 83 -3.27 -1.27 11.49
C HIS A 83 -3.91 -2.41 10.73
N ILE A 84 -4.20 -2.18 9.46
CA ILE A 84 -4.80 -3.15 8.57
C ILE A 84 -3.68 -3.98 7.95
N ILE A 85 -3.52 -5.19 8.47
CA ILE A 85 -2.42 -6.07 8.08
C ILE A 85 -2.93 -7.44 7.63
N GLU A 86 -2.54 -7.86 6.43
CA GLU A 86 -2.84 -9.18 5.86
C GLU A 86 -1.53 -9.86 5.47
N ALA A 87 -0.97 -10.69 6.35
CA ALA A 87 0.38 -11.26 6.18
C ALA A 87 0.53 -12.20 4.96
N GLU A 88 -0.59 -12.72 4.45
CA GLU A 88 -0.63 -13.58 3.26
C GLU A 88 -0.91 -12.79 1.97
N ALA A 89 -1.14 -11.48 2.07
CA ALA A 89 -1.33 -10.64 0.89
C ALA A 89 0.02 -10.44 0.17
N PRO A 90 0.05 -10.59 -1.16
CA PRO A 90 1.29 -10.48 -1.94
C PRO A 90 1.83 -9.05 -2.05
N SER A 91 1.03 -8.02 -1.71
CA SER A 91 1.38 -6.60 -1.80
C SER A 91 0.54 -5.77 -0.81
N ALA A 92 0.99 -4.57 -0.42
CA ALA A 92 0.15 -3.67 0.39
C ALA A 92 -1.03 -3.10 -0.42
N ALA A 93 -0.87 -2.93 -1.74
CA ALA A 93 -1.93 -2.55 -2.65
C ALA A 93 -3.08 -3.56 -2.61
N ARG A 94 -2.78 -4.86 -2.50
CA ARG A 94 -3.80 -5.90 -2.32
C ARG A 94 -4.59 -5.71 -1.03
N VAL A 95 -3.91 -5.36 0.06
CA VAL A 95 -4.56 -5.07 1.36
C VAL A 95 -5.49 -3.86 1.25
N VAL A 96 -5.03 -2.77 0.63
CA VAL A 96 -5.86 -1.59 0.35
C VAL A 96 -7.08 -1.98 -0.50
N TYR A 97 -6.85 -2.77 -1.55
CA TYR A 97 -7.90 -3.24 -2.46
C TYR A 97 -8.96 -4.06 -1.71
N HIS A 98 -8.57 -5.02 -0.87
CA HIS A 98 -9.49 -5.82 -0.05
C HIS A 98 -10.26 -4.96 0.95
N TYR A 99 -9.57 -4.14 1.72
CA TYR A 99 -10.16 -3.32 2.78
C TYR A 99 -11.27 -2.41 2.25
N TYR A 100 -11.07 -1.80 1.08
CA TYR A 100 -12.05 -0.89 0.49
C TYR A 100 -13.11 -1.56 -0.38
N GLY A 101 -13.18 -2.89 -0.44
CA GLY A 101 -14.29 -3.64 -1.07
C GLY A 101 -13.99 -4.23 -2.46
N GLY A 102 -12.73 -4.24 -2.87
CA GLY A 102 -12.22 -4.97 -4.04
C GLY A 102 -13.02 -4.74 -5.32
N ALA A 103 -13.40 -5.83 -6.00
CA ALA A 103 -14.08 -5.79 -7.29
C ALA A 103 -15.45 -5.09 -7.26
N ALA A 104 -16.05 -4.88 -6.08
CA ALA A 104 -17.29 -4.11 -5.96
C ALA A 104 -17.05 -2.59 -6.02
N LYS A 105 -15.79 -2.15 -5.89
CA LYS A 105 -15.40 -0.74 -5.70
C LYS A 105 -14.40 -0.25 -6.73
N PHE A 106 -13.54 -1.14 -7.22
CA PHE A 106 -12.56 -0.85 -8.26
C PHE A 106 -12.98 -1.46 -9.60
N PRO A 107 -12.68 -0.80 -10.73
CA PRO A 107 -13.10 -1.27 -12.04
C PRO A 107 -12.35 -2.54 -12.45
N ALA A 108 -13.04 -3.49 -13.08
CA ALA A 108 -12.44 -4.72 -13.61
C ALA A 108 -11.29 -4.47 -14.61
N ALA A 109 -11.24 -3.29 -15.24
CA ALA A 109 -10.13 -2.90 -16.09
C ALA A 109 -8.78 -2.84 -15.35
N TRP A 110 -8.77 -2.80 -14.02
CA TRP A 110 -7.58 -2.75 -13.17
C TRP A 110 -7.09 -4.12 -12.72
N ASP A 111 -7.77 -5.21 -13.06
CA ASP A 111 -7.38 -6.56 -12.65
C ASP A 111 -5.97 -6.92 -13.09
N LYS A 112 -5.55 -6.48 -14.30
CA LYS A 112 -4.18 -6.68 -14.79
C LYS A 112 -3.14 -5.88 -14.00
N MET A 113 -3.46 -4.65 -13.61
CA MET A 113 -2.58 -3.84 -12.76
C MET A 113 -2.45 -4.48 -11.38
N MET A 114 -3.56 -4.94 -10.80
CA MET A 114 -3.59 -5.61 -9.50
C MET A 114 -2.84 -6.94 -9.52
N ALA A 115 -2.92 -7.71 -10.61
CA ALA A 115 -2.12 -8.93 -10.76
C ALA A 115 -0.62 -8.62 -10.87
N ALA A 116 -0.26 -7.57 -11.61
CA ALA A 116 1.13 -7.20 -11.80
C ALA A 116 1.79 -6.68 -10.52
N VAL A 117 1.09 -5.87 -9.71
CA VAL A 117 1.66 -5.38 -8.43
C VAL A 117 1.87 -6.51 -7.43
N ASP A 118 0.95 -7.48 -7.39
CA ASP A 118 1.08 -8.68 -6.57
C ASP A 118 2.30 -9.51 -6.99
N GLN A 119 2.49 -9.69 -8.31
CA GLN A 119 3.65 -10.39 -8.85
C GLN A 119 4.96 -9.65 -8.55
N GLY A 120 4.94 -8.32 -8.67
CA GLY A 120 6.08 -7.44 -8.43
C GLY A 120 6.59 -7.50 -7.00
N ASP A 121 5.69 -7.34 -6.04
CA ASP A 121 6.09 -7.24 -4.62
C ASP A 121 6.40 -8.62 -4.01
N SER A 122 5.76 -9.69 -4.50
CA SER A 122 6.06 -11.07 -4.10
C SER A 122 7.17 -11.76 -4.90
N ALA A 123 7.74 -11.07 -5.91
CA ALA A 123 8.75 -11.59 -6.83
C ALA A 123 8.37 -12.91 -7.53
N GLN A 124 7.08 -13.12 -7.81
CA GLN A 124 6.54 -14.33 -8.45
C GLN A 124 6.72 -14.33 -9.98
N TYR A 125 7.96 -14.11 -10.42
CA TYR A 125 8.30 -14.10 -11.84
C TYR A 125 8.92 -15.41 -12.31
N SER A 126 8.58 -15.81 -13.53
CA SER A 126 9.36 -16.78 -14.29
C SER A 126 10.64 -16.15 -14.84
N LEU A 127 11.61 -16.99 -15.20
CA LEU A 127 12.86 -16.52 -15.83
C LEU A 127 12.58 -15.75 -17.13
N GLU A 128 11.60 -16.18 -17.92
CA GLU A 128 11.24 -15.53 -19.19
C GLU A 128 10.70 -14.12 -18.96
N GLU A 129 9.83 -13.92 -17.98
CA GLU A 129 9.29 -12.60 -17.63
C GLU A 129 10.38 -11.65 -17.14
N ILE A 130 11.43 -12.16 -16.48
CA ILE A 130 12.60 -11.37 -16.06
C ILE A 130 13.50 -11.02 -17.25
N LEU A 131 13.75 -11.98 -18.16
CA LEU A 131 14.67 -11.79 -19.28
C LEU A 131 14.06 -10.97 -20.42
N ASN A 132 12.75 -11.07 -20.62
CA ASN A 132 12.01 -10.42 -21.69
C ASN A 132 10.77 -9.69 -21.13
N PRO A 133 10.97 -8.63 -20.34
CA PRO A 133 9.85 -7.96 -19.67
C PRO A 133 8.99 -7.15 -20.65
N ASP A 134 7.69 -7.06 -20.35
CA ASP A 134 6.62 -6.48 -21.18
C ASP A 134 5.61 -5.78 -20.25
N GLY A 135 4.98 -4.70 -20.74
CA GLY A 135 3.76 -4.19 -20.15
C GLY A 135 3.97 -3.65 -18.73
N TRP A 136 3.34 -4.28 -17.73
CA TRP A 136 3.50 -3.90 -16.32
C TRP A 136 4.79 -4.43 -15.69
N THR A 137 5.41 -5.45 -16.28
CA THR A 137 6.65 -6.07 -15.81
C THR A 137 7.90 -5.36 -16.38
N LEU A 138 7.71 -4.40 -17.30
CA LEU A 138 8.77 -3.63 -17.98
C LEU A 138 9.54 -2.68 -17.06
#